data_AF-A0A8H7SJK2-F1
#
_entry.id   AF-A0A8H7SJK2-F1
#
_cell.length_a   1.000
_cell.length_b   1.000
_cell.length_c   1.000
_cell.angle_alpha   90.00
_cell.angle_beta   90.00
_cell.angle_gamma   90.00
#
_symmetry.space_group_name_H-M   'P 1'
#
loop_
_entity.id
_entity.type
_entity.pdbx_description
1 polymer ?
#
loop_
_entity_poly.entity_id
_entity_poly.type
_entity_poly.pdbx_seq_one_letter_code
_entity_poly.pdbx_strand_id
1 'polypeptide(L)'
;MQRTSSPSQQPLLDETDMSIITNPTKSWDQLRKEARSLESEIESKLAALSKVGQSTGLDDIGQESETDELLKKLQLVITGMGDFIDKPSSTPTNPSMIHLLSRHKDILYDYTKEFRRVKGSIKAARDKANLMNQVQDEIRSFNTGGNRDNADYYLTERNRVESTHRMTDMILEQAYATRQDVSRQGRIMHGVNQRVGGVVSRIPGINNLISRINTRRKRDTLIMAGVVSTCSILIILYWLRT
;
A
#
# COMPACT_ATOMS: atom_id res chain seq x y z
N MET A 1 -71.68 -32.44 51.64
CA MET A 1 -70.78 -33.31 52.43
C MET A 1 -69.62 -33.72 51.55
N GLN A 2 -68.42 -33.92 52.13
CA GLN A 2 -67.08 -34.14 51.52
C GLN A 2 -66.32 -32.81 51.28
N ARG A 3 -65.32 -32.36 52.07
CA ARG A 3 -64.01 -32.94 52.50
C ARG A 3 -63.22 -33.51 51.32
N THR A 4 -61.94 -33.27 51.07
CA THR A 4 -60.80 -32.50 51.61
C THR A 4 -59.63 -32.92 50.71
N SER A 5 -58.70 -32.02 50.31
CA SER A 5 -57.23 -32.24 50.35
C SER A 5 -56.46 -31.27 49.44
N SER A 6 -55.75 -30.35 50.10
CA SER A 6 -54.39 -29.81 49.92
C SER A 6 -53.75 -29.53 48.54
N PRO A 7 -52.88 -28.48 48.48
CA PRO A 7 -52.23 -27.97 47.27
C PRO A 7 -50.87 -28.64 47.01
N SER A 8 -50.51 -28.82 45.74
CA SER A 8 -49.15 -29.19 45.32
C SER A 8 -48.59 -28.03 44.51
N GLN A 9 -47.50 -27.46 45.00
CA GLN A 9 -46.70 -26.44 44.33
C GLN A 9 -46.27 -26.91 42.93
N GLN A 10 -46.44 -26.05 41.92
CA GLN A 10 -45.55 -25.99 40.77
C GLN A 10 -44.90 -24.60 40.76
N PRO A 11 -43.57 -24.52 40.59
CA PRO A 11 -42.82 -23.28 40.73
C PRO A 11 -43.00 -22.38 39.51
N LEU A 12 -43.09 -21.10 39.81
CA LEU A 12 -42.98 -19.95 38.93
C LEU A 12 -41.78 -20.12 37.97
N LEU A 13 -42.02 -20.33 36.69
CA LEU A 13 -41.06 -20.04 35.63
C LEU A 13 -41.63 -18.89 34.81
N ASP A 14 -41.10 -17.73 35.16
CA ASP A 14 -41.27 -16.42 34.56
C ASP A 14 -41.12 -16.49 33.03
N GLU A 15 -42.17 -16.13 32.29
CA GLU A 15 -42.18 -16.04 30.81
C GLU A 15 -41.23 -14.96 30.27
N THR A 16 -40.52 -14.24 31.15
CA THR A 16 -39.75 -13.05 30.79
C THR A 16 -38.31 -13.35 30.33
N ASP A 17 -37.83 -14.60 30.45
CA ASP A 17 -36.41 -14.93 30.22
C ASP A 17 -36.08 -15.61 28.87
N MET A 18 -37.00 -15.59 27.90
CA MET A 18 -36.75 -16.03 26.51
C MET A 18 -36.65 -14.86 25.53
N SER A 19 -36.17 -13.70 25.98
CA SER A 19 -35.87 -12.55 25.11
C SER A 19 -34.43 -12.06 25.21
N ILE A 20 -33.64 -12.61 26.13
CA ILE A 20 -32.26 -12.20 26.37
C ILE A 20 -31.36 -13.36 25.96
N ILE A 21 -31.02 -13.40 24.67
CA ILE A 21 -29.78 -13.89 24.01
C ILE A 21 -30.15 -14.05 22.54
N THR A 22 -30.47 -12.93 21.89
CA THR A 22 -30.10 -12.77 20.49
C THR A 22 -29.21 -11.54 20.48
N ASN A 23 -27.91 -11.74 20.33
CA ASN A 23 -27.11 -10.68 19.73
C ASN A 23 -27.86 -10.32 18.44
N PRO A 24 -28.36 -9.09 18.25
CA PRO A 24 -28.94 -8.73 16.98
C PRO A 24 -27.81 -8.89 15.99
N THR A 25 -27.83 -9.96 15.20
CA THR A 25 -26.89 -10.14 14.10
C THR A 25 -27.11 -8.90 13.24
N LYS A 26 -26.19 -7.92 13.34
CA LYS A 26 -26.29 -6.65 12.60
C LYS A 26 -26.66 -7.03 11.17
N SER A 27 -27.80 -6.52 10.70
CA SER A 27 -28.27 -6.86 9.36
C SER A 27 -27.23 -6.40 8.36
N TRP A 28 -27.03 -7.17 7.28
CA TRP A 28 -26.08 -6.81 6.21
C TRP A 28 -26.25 -5.36 5.73
N ASP A 29 -27.50 -4.90 5.62
CA ASP A 29 -27.80 -3.53 5.22
C ASP A 29 -27.39 -2.48 6.26
N GLN A 30 -27.41 -2.83 7.55
CA GLN A 30 -26.92 -1.95 8.62
C GLN A 30 -25.39 -1.83 8.56
N LEU A 31 -24.68 -2.95 8.43
CA LEU A 31 -23.22 -2.97 8.27
C LEU A 31 -22.81 -2.16 7.03
N ARG A 32 -23.53 -2.33 5.92
CA ARG A 32 -23.27 -1.60 4.67
C ARG A 32 -23.44 -0.09 4.82
N LYS A 33 -24.51 0.36 5.49
CA LYS A 33 -24.74 1.79 5.74
C LYS A 33 -23.68 2.36 6.68
N GLU A 34 -23.32 1.61 7.72
CA GLU A 34 -22.27 1.98 8.67
C GLU A 34 -20.91 2.12 7.99
N ALA A 35 -20.51 1.17 7.14
CA ALA A 35 -19.27 1.25 6.36
C ALA A 35 -19.24 2.50 5.48
N ARG A 36 -20.30 2.79 4.72
CA ARG A 36 -20.36 3.98 3.85
C ARG A 36 -20.28 5.30 4.64
N SER A 37 -20.91 5.34 5.81
CA SER A 37 -20.84 6.53 6.68
C SER A 37 -19.41 6.76 7.17
N LEU A 38 -18.75 5.69 7.61
CA LEU A 38 -17.36 5.75 8.07
C LEU A 38 -16.41 6.14 6.92
N GLU A 39 -16.61 5.61 5.72
CA GLU A 39 -15.83 5.98 4.53
C GLU A 39 -15.94 7.48 4.23
N SER A 40 -17.14 8.04 4.23
CA SER A 40 -17.36 9.47 3.98
C SER A 40 -16.72 10.36 5.05
N GLU A 41 -16.75 9.92 6.31
CA GLU A 41 -16.12 10.63 7.42
C GLU A 41 -14.59 10.61 7.31
N ILE A 42 -14.03 9.43 7.01
CA ILE A 42 -12.59 9.22 6.77
C ILE A 42 -12.10 10.08 5.61
N GLU A 43 -12.83 10.14 4.50
CA GLU A 43 -12.48 10.96 3.33
C GLU A 43 -12.41 12.45 3.69
N SER A 44 -13.42 12.96 4.41
CA SER A 44 -13.45 14.36 4.86
C SER A 44 -12.28 14.71 5.78
N LYS A 45 -11.97 13.83 6.74
CA LYS A 45 -10.86 14.01 7.68
C LYS A 45 -9.50 13.92 6.98
N LEU A 46 -9.30 12.95 6.08
CA LEU A 46 -8.09 12.84 5.25
C LEU A 46 -7.85 14.07 4.38
N ALA A 47 -8.91 14.64 3.79
CA ALA A 47 -8.80 15.87 3.01
C ALA A 47 -8.37 17.06 3.87
N ALA A 48 -8.92 17.17 5.09
CA ALA A 48 -8.51 18.20 6.06
C ALA A 48 -7.05 18.03 6.49
N LEU A 49 -6.65 16.81 6.90
CA LEU A 49 -5.28 16.47 7.28
C LEU A 49 -4.28 16.75 6.14
N SER A 50 -4.64 16.39 4.91
CA SER A 50 -3.79 16.64 3.74
C SER A 50 -3.54 18.12 3.50
N LYS A 51 -4.51 18.99 3.80
CA LYS A 51 -4.35 20.44 3.68
C LYS A 51 -3.44 20.99 4.79
N VAL A 52 -3.61 20.50 6.01
CA VAL A 52 -2.80 20.91 7.18
C VAL A 52 -1.34 20.48 7.04
N GLY A 53 -1.10 19.27 6.50
CA GLY A 53 0.24 18.78 6.17
C GLY A 53 1.00 19.64 5.16
N GLN A 54 0.31 20.52 4.41
CA GLN A 54 0.93 21.49 3.50
C GLN A 54 1.20 22.85 4.17
N SER A 55 0.42 23.25 5.17
CA SER A 55 0.41 24.64 5.63
C SER A 55 1.28 24.93 6.86
N THR A 56 1.41 24.01 7.83
CA THR A 56 2.19 24.32 9.06
C THR A 56 2.46 23.16 10.01
N GLY A 57 1.80 22.00 9.90
CA GLY A 57 2.13 20.79 10.69
C GLY A 57 2.06 20.91 12.23
N LEU A 58 1.55 22.02 12.78
CA LEU A 58 1.72 22.34 14.21
C LEU A 58 0.63 21.78 15.14
N ASP A 59 -0.63 21.60 14.72
CA ASP A 59 -1.74 21.29 15.65
C ASP A 59 -2.53 20.00 15.35
N ASP A 60 -1.93 19.03 14.65
CA ASP A 60 -2.71 17.95 14.01
C ASP A 60 -2.78 16.60 14.76
N ILE A 61 -2.13 16.49 15.93
CA ILE A 61 -1.99 15.21 16.65
C ILE A 61 -3.37 14.64 17.04
N GLY A 62 -4.33 15.51 17.37
CA GLY A 62 -5.70 15.11 17.71
C GLY A 62 -6.46 14.54 16.51
N GLN A 63 -6.34 15.16 15.33
CA GLN A 63 -7.05 14.72 14.13
C GLN A 63 -6.42 13.46 13.52
N GLU A 64 -5.09 13.30 13.64
CA GLU A 64 -4.40 12.05 13.30
C GLU A 64 -4.95 10.87 14.11
N SER A 65 -5.10 11.04 15.43
CA SER A 65 -5.62 9.99 16.33
C SER A 65 -7.08 9.63 16.02
N GLU A 66 -7.93 10.64 15.81
CA GLU A 66 -9.34 10.45 15.46
C GLU A 66 -9.50 9.68 14.13
N THR A 67 -8.67 9.99 13.13
CA THR A 67 -8.70 9.31 11.83
C THR A 67 -8.21 7.86 11.92
N ASP A 68 -7.22 7.58 12.77
CA ASP A 68 -6.75 6.21 13.04
C ASP A 68 -7.84 5.37 13.73
N GLU A 69 -8.60 5.96 14.66
CA GLU A 69 -9.74 5.29 15.29
C GLU A 69 -10.87 4.99 14.30
N LEU A 70 -11.18 5.92 13.39
CA LEU A 70 -12.18 5.71 12.34
C LEU A 70 -11.76 4.58 11.38
N LEU A 71 -10.49 4.52 10.99
CA LEU A 71 -9.96 3.42 10.16
C LEU A 71 -10.09 2.06 10.86
N LYS A 72 -9.80 1.98 12.17
CA LYS A 72 -9.99 0.77 12.98
C LYS A 72 -11.47 0.36 13.06
N LYS A 73 -12.38 1.32 13.23
CA LYS A 73 -13.83 1.07 13.22
C LYS A 73 -14.29 0.53 11.86
N LEU A 74 -13.83 1.11 10.75
CA LEU A 74 -14.14 0.63 9.40
C LEU A 74 -13.62 -0.80 9.18
N GLN A 75 -12.40 -1.10 9.63
CA GLN A 75 -11.84 -2.45 9.57
C GLN A 75 -12.69 -3.46 10.36
N LEU A 76 -13.17 -3.10 11.55
CA LEU A 76 -14.05 -3.96 12.36
C LEU A 76 -15.38 -4.23 11.65
N VAL A 77 -15.98 -3.21 11.03
CA VAL A 77 -17.22 -3.35 10.25
C VAL A 77 -17.00 -4.26 9.03
N ILE A 78 -15.90 -4.10 8.30
CA ILE A 78 -15.55 -4.94 7.13
C ILE A 78 -15.28 -6.39 7.56
N THR A 79 -14.66 -6.60 8.72
CA THR A 79 -14.47 -7.94 9.29
C THR A 79 -15.82 -8.57 9.64
N GLY A 80 -16.72 -7.82 10.28
CA GLY A 80 -18.08 -8.27 10.56
C GLY A 80 -18.92 -8.55 9.31
N MET A 81 -18.69 -7.83 8.21
CA MET A 81 -19.27 -8.16 6.90
C MET A 81 -18.71 -9.48 6.34
N GLY A 82 -17.41 -9.74 6.52
CA GLY A 82 -16.79 -11.02 6.18
C GLY A 82 -17.42 -12.17 6.96
N ASP A 83 -17.52 -12.03 8.28
CA ASP A 83 -18.13 -13.02 9.16
C ASP A 83 -19.61 -13.29 8.81
N PHE A 84 -20.34 -12.27 8.36
CA PHE A 84 -21.72 -12.42 7.88
C PHE A 84 -21.81 -13.26 6.59
N ILE A 85 -20.83 -13.13 5.69
CA ILE A 85 -20.75 -13.91 4.45
C ILE A 85 -20.29 -15.34 4.71
N ASP A 86 -19.35 -15.53 5.63
CA ASP A 86 -18.77 -16.83 5.96
C ASP A 86 -19.68 -17.67 6.86
N LYS A 87 -20.61 -17.05 7.60
CA LYS A 87 -21.62 -17.75 8.39
C LYS A 87 -22.69 -18.32 7.45
N PRO A 88 -22.88 -19.66 7.39
CA PRO A 88 -23.92 -20.27 6.56
C PRO A 88 -25.31 -19.97 7.14
N SER A 89 -25.87 -18.83 6.74
CA SER A 89 -27.25 -18.45 7.05
C SER A 89 -28.18 -18.94 5.94
N SER A 90 -29.47 -19.10 6.25
CA SER A 90 -30.51 -19.59 5.35
C SER A 90 -30.76 -18.73 4.10
N THR A 91 -30.04 -17.63 3.94
CA THR A 91 -30.06 -16.74 2.77
C THR A 91 -28.89 -17.04 1.85
N PRO A 92 -29.13 -17.35 0.56
CA PRO A 92 -28.05 -17.66 -0.38
C PRO A 92 -27.12 -16.44 -0.53
N THR A 93 -25.83 -16.65 -0.27
CA THR A 93 -24.78 -15.65 -0.45
C THR A 93 -24.80 -15.14 -1.89
N ASN A 94 -25.22 -13.88 -2.08
CA ASN A 94 -25.31 -13.27 -3.40
C ASN A 94 -23.89 -12.86 -3.87
N PRO A 95 -23.45 -13.18 -5.10
CA PRO A 95 -22.14 -12.79 -5.63
C PRO A 95 -21.88 -11.28 -5.52
N SER A 96 -22.94 -10.46 -5.54
CA SER A 96 -22.87 -9.01 -5.34
C SER A 96 -22.35 -8.61 -3.95
N MET A 97 -22.66 -9.39 -2.91
CA MET A 97 -22.21 -9.13 -1.53
C MET A 97 -20.71 -9.40 -1.39
N ILE A 98 -20.22 -10.46 -2.03
CA ILE A 98 -18.79 -10.82 -2.07
C ILE A 98 -17.99 -9.73 -2.79
N HIS A 99 -18.46 -9.28 -3.95
CA HIS A 99 -17.81 -8.18 -4.69
C HIS A 99 -17.84 -6.86 -3.91
N LEU A 100 -18.94 -6.56 -3.22
CA LEU A 100 -19.04 -5.37 -2.38
C LEU A 100 -18.08 -5.42 -1.19
N LEU A 101 -17.94 -6.58 -0.54
CA LEU A 101 -16.96 -6.78 0.53
C LEU A 101 -15.53 -6.60 0.01
N SER A 102 -15.21 -7.19 -1.14
CA SER A 102 -13.89 -7.00 -1.77
C SER A 102 -13.60 -5.52 -2.01
N ARG A 103 -14.58 -4.77 -2.54
CA ARG A 103 -14.45 -3.34 -2.75
C ARG A 103 -14.21 -2.57 -1.46
N HIS A 104 -14.93 -2.88 -0.38
CA HIS A 104 -14.70 -2.23 0.91
C HIS A 104 -13.30 -2.53 1.47
N LYS A 105 -12.77 -3.74 1.25
CA LYS A 105 -11.37 -4.09 1.61
C LYS A 105 -10.36 -3.26 0.81
N ASP A 106 -10.58 -3.09 -0.49
CA ASP A 106 -9.71 -2.28 -1.34
C ASP A 106 -9.72 -0.80 -0.92
N ILE A 107 -10.92 -0.25 -0.65
CA ILE A 107 -11.09 1.13 -0.16
C ILE A 107 -10.37 1.33 1.18
N LEU A 108 -10.51 0.39 2.12
CA LEU A 108 -9.81 0.44 3.41
C LEU A 108 -8.28 0.46 3.24
N TYR A 109 -7.77 -0.36 2.31
CA TYR A 109 -6.34 -0.40 2.00
C TYR A 109 -5.85 0.95 1.47
N ASP A 110 -6.59 1.54 0.53
CA ASP A 110 -6.26 2.83 -0.06
C ASP A 110 -6.31 3.95 0.98
N TYR A 111 -7.33 4.02 1.84
CA TYR A 111 -7.38 5.02 2.91
C TYR A 111 -6.26 4.85 3.93
N THR A 112 -5.90 3.61 4.28
CA THR A 112 -4.78 3.34 5.19
C THR A 112 -3.45 3.80 4.58
N LYS A 113 -3.27 3.57 3.28
CA LYS A 113 -2.08 4.01 2.55
C LYS A 113 -2.00 5.54 2.47
N GLU A 114 -3.10 6.21 2.12
CA GLU A 114 -3.14 7.67 2.09
C GLU A 114 -2.94 8.28 3.48
N PHE A 115 -3.51 7.70 4.53
CA PHE A 115 -3.29 8.15 5.90
C PHE A 115 -1.81 8.10 6.30
N ARG A 116 -1.10 7.02 5.97
CA ARG A 116 0.36 6.93 6.19
C ARG A 116 1.14 7.98 5.40
N ARG A 117 0.73 8.24 4.15
CA ARG A 117 1.35 9.27 3.30
C ARG A 117 1.19 10.66 3.91
N VAL A 118 -0.04 11.01 4.32
CA VAL A 118 -0.36 12.29 4.94
C VAL A 118 0.38 12.47 6.26
N LYS A 119 0.40 11.44 7.12
CA LYS A 119 1.16 11.44 8.38
C LYS A 119 2.65 11.65 8.15
N GLY A 120 3.23 11.01 7.14
CA GLY A 120 4.63 11.24 6.73
C GLY A 120 4.88 12.69 6.32
N SER A 121 3.96 13.29 5.56
CA SER A 121 4.04 14.69 5.14
C SER A 121 3.95 15.65 6.32
N ILE A 122 3.02 15.43 7.26
CA ILE A 122 2.86 16.25 8.47
C ILE A 122 4.12 16.18 9.32
N LYS A 123 4.67 14.97 9.51
CA LYS A 123 5.92 14.79 10.25
C LYS A 123 7.08 15.56 9.59
N ALA A 124 7.24 15.45 8.27
CA ALA A 124 8.27 16.19 7.55
C ALA A 124 8.09 17.72 7.66
N ALA A 125 6.85 18.21 7.62
CA ALA A 125 6.53 19.62 7.81
C ALA A 125 6.86 20.10 9.23
N ARG A 126 6.54 19.28 10.26
CA ARG A 126 6.87 19.56 11.67
C ARG A 126 8.37 19.56 11.91
N ASP A 127 9.09 18.56 11.38
CA ASP A 127 10.55 18.48 11.49
C ASP A 127 11.20 19.72 10.85
N LYS A 128 10.71 20.14 9.67
CA LYS A 128 11.13 21.39 9.04
C LYS A 128 10.85 22.61 9.92
N ALA A 129 9.66 22.71 10.51
CA ALA A 129 9.31 23.83 11.39
C ALA A 129 10.22 23.88 12.64
N ASN A 130 10.51 22.74 13.26
CA ASN A 130 11.41 22.64 14.40
C ASN A 130 12.84 23.08 14.06
N LEU A 131 13.37 22.62 12.92
CA LEU A 131 14.69 23.04 12.42
C LEU A 131 14.74 24.55 12.17
N MET A 132 13.69 25.13 11.57
CA MET A 132 13.62 26.57 11.32
C MET A 132 13.51 27.40 12.60
N ASN A 133 12.78 26.92 13.61
CA ASN A 133 12.74 27.58 14.92
C ASN A 133 14.13 27.59 15.57
N GLN A 134 14.84 26.47 15.54
CA GLN A 134 16.22 26.39 16.05
C GLN A 134 17.16 27.36 15.33
N VAL A 135 17.08 27.44 13.99
CA VAL A 135 17.88 28.40 13.20
C VAL A 135 17.50 29.84 13.52
N GLN A 136 16.20 30.14 13.71
CA GLN A 136 15.77 31.49 14.10
C GLN A 136 16.28 31.88 15.49
N ASP A 137 16.31 30.95 16.45
CA ASP A 137 16.86 31.18 17.78
C ASP A 137 18.38 31.36 17.76
N GLU A 138 19.09 30.60 16.91
CA GLU A 138 20.53 30.77 16.67
C GLU A 138 20.84 32.13 16.02
N ILE A 139 20.06 32.55 15.01
CA ILE A 139 20.22 33.88 14.39
C ILE A 139 19.95 35.00 15.41
N ARG A 140 18.94 34.84 16.26
CA ARG A 140 18.60 35.83 17.31
C ARG A 140 19.71 35.93 18.36
N SER A 141 20.26 34.80 18.81
CA SER A 141 21.38 34.78 19.78
C SER A 141 22.65 35.35 19.16
N PHE A 142 22.99 35.01 17.91
CA PHE A 142 24.12 35.58 17.19
C PHE A 142 24.02 37.10 17.03
N ASN A 143 22.83 37.62 16.72
CA ASN A 143 22.60 39.06 16.57
C ASN A 143 22.63 39.83 17.91
N THR A 144 22.43 39.15 19.05
CA THR A 144 22.43 39.78 20.38
C THR A 144 23.76 39.61 21.15
N GLY A 145 24.60 38.63 20.79
CA GLY A 145 25.86 38.30 21.48
C GLY A 145 27.16 38.87 20.86
N GLY A 146 27.06 39.80 19.91
CA GLY A 146 28.10 40.17 18.92
C GLY A 146 29.50 40.65 19.36
N ASN A 147 29.94 40.46 20.62
CA ASN A 147 31.34 40.75 20.98
C ASN A 147 32.00 39.78 21.99
N ARG A 148 31.27 38.80 22.56
CA ARG A 148 31.82 37.83 23.53
C ARG A 148 31.96 36.40 22.96
N ASP A 149 31.36 36.14 21.80
CA ASP A 149 31.16 34.80 21.21
C ASP A 149 32.23 34.32 20.23
N ASN A 150 33.25 35.11 19.88
CA ASN A 150 34.27 34.65 18.91
C ASN A 150 34.99 33.38 19.40
N ALA A 151 35.32 33.30 20.69
CA ALA A 151 35.98 32.12 21.26
C ALA A 151 35.07 30.87 21.23
N ASP A 152 33.79 31.02 21.59
CA ASP A 152 32.81 29.93 21.59
C ASP A 152 32.43 29.51 20.16
N TYR A 153 32.42 30.45 19.22
CA TYR A 153 32.27 30.18 17.79
C TYR A 153 33.43 29.33 17.26
N TYR A 154 34.68 29.66 17.59
CA TYR A 154 35.84 28.85 17.16
C TYR A 154 35.84 27.46 17.80
N LEU A 155 35.39 27.32 19.05
CA LEU A 155 35.24 26.01 19.71
C LEU A 155 34.14 25.17 19.06
N THR A 156 33.01 25.79 18.73
CA THR A 156 31.89 25.13 18.04
C THR A 156 32.30 24.73 16.62
N GLU A 157 33.02 25.58 15.91
CA GLU A 157 33.54 25.27 14.57
C GLU A 157 34.53 24.12 14.61
N ARG A 158 35.41 24.07 15.62
CA ARG A 158 36.29 22.92 15.84
C ARG A 158 35.49 21.62 16.05
N ASN A 159 34.43 21.65 16.85
CA ASN A 159 33.57 20.48 17.06
C ASN A 159 32.85 20.06 15.77
N ARG A 160 32.46 21.01 14.92
CA ARG A 160 31.84 20.75 13.61
C ARG A 160 32.84 20.15 12.62
N VAL A 161 34.10 20.60 12.64
CA VAL A 161 35.18 20.03 11.84
C VAL A 161 35.47 18.58 12.28
N GLU A 162 35.55 18.34 13.58
CA GLU A 162 35.75 17.00 14.13
C GLU A 162 34.60 16.04 13.75
N SER A 163 33.35 16.48 13.83
CA SER A 163 32.21 15.65 13.41
C SER A 163 32.21 15.37 11.90
N THR A 164 32.60 16.36 11.09
CA THR A 164 32.77 16.21 9.64
C THR A 164 33.89 15.24 9.29
N HIS A 165 34.99 15.24 10.06
CA HIS A 165 36.07 14.29 9.90
C HIS A 165 35.59 12.86 10.14
N ARG A 166 34.87 12.63 11.25
CA ARG A 166 34.28 11.31 11.57
C ARG A 166 33.27 10.86 10.51
N MET A 167 32.45 11.77 9.99
CA MET A 167 31.54 11.49 8.88
C MET A 167 32.31 11.09 7.62
N THR A 168 33.40 11.79 7.32
CA THR A 168 34.26 11.48 6.18
C THR A 168 34.87 10.08 6.32
N ASP A 169 35.32 9.72 7.52
CA ASP A 169 35.85 8.37 7.82
C ASP A 169 34.79 7.29 7.60
N MET A 170 33.55 7.52 8.06
CA MET A 170 32.43 6.59 7.82
C MET A 170 32.10 6.46 6.33
N ILE A 171 32.09 7.56 5.56
CA ILE A 171 31.85 7.54 4.12
C ILE A 171 32.98 6.79 3.41
N LEU A 172 34.23 6.97 3.85
CA LEU A 172 35.39 6.26 3.31
C LEU A 172 35.25 4.75 3.54
N GLU A 173 34.86 4.34 4.74
CA GLU A 173 34.63 2.94 5.09
C GLU A 173 33.46 2.33 4.28
N GLN A 174 32.34 3.05 4.16
CA GLN A 174 31.21 2.63 3.35
C GLN A 174 31.57 2.53 1.86
N ALA A 175 32.41 3.44 1.35
CA ALA A 175 32.91 3.38 -0.01
C ALA A 175 33.82 2.16 -0.24
N TYR A 176 34.68 1.82 0.74
CA TYR A 176 35.49 0.59 0.68
C TYR A 176 34.63 -0.67 0.68
N ALA A 177 33.62 -0.75 1.55
CA ALA A 177 32.66 -1.86 1.57
C ALA A 177 31.92 -1.99 0.23
N THR A 178 31.45 -0.87 -0.32
CA THR A 178 30.75 -0.83 -1.62
C THR A 178 31.66 -1.29 -2.76
N ARG A 179 32.93 -0.86 -2.77
CA ARG A 179 33.92 -1.31 -3.77
C ARG A 179 34.14 -2.82 -3.71
N GLN A 180 34.21 -3.39 -2.51
CA GLN A 180 34.35 -4.83 -2.31
C GLN A 180 33.11 -5.59 -2.82
N ASP A 181 31.91 -5.06 -2.55
CA ASP A 181 30.66 -5.64 -3.04
C ASP A 181 30.54 -5.59 -4.55
N VAL A 182 30.89 -4.47 -5.20
CA VAL A 182 30.93 -4.37 -6.66
C VAL A 182 31.93 -5.38 -7.25
N SER A 183 33.10 -5.52 -6.64
CA SER A 183 34.08 -6.53 -7.05
C SER A 183 33.54 -7.95 -6.90
N ARG A 184 32.82 -8.24 -5.81
CA ARG A 184 32.16 -9.53 -5.57
C ARG A 184 31.05 -9.79 -6.59
N GLN A 185 30.22 -8.80 -6.87
CA GLN A 185 29.17 -8.85 -7.89
C GLN A 185 29.76 -9.10 -9.28
N GLY A 186 30.89 -8.46 -9.62
CA GLY A 186 31.60 -8.73 -10.88
C GLY A 186 32.04 -10.19 -11.02
N ARG A 187 32.55 -10.80 -9.94
CA ARG A 187 32.88 -12.24 -9.91
C ARG A 187 31.64 -13.12 -10.07
N ILE A 188 30.54 -12.77 -9.41
CA ILE A 188 29.26 -13.49 -9.54
C ILE A 188 28.74 -13.40 -10.97
N MET A 189 28.77 -12.22 -11.59
CA MET A 189 28.31 -12.01 -12.96
C MET A 189 29.15 -12.79 -13.97
N HIS A 190 30.47 -12.84 -13.76
CA HIS A 190 31.34 -13.72 -14.55
C HIS A 190 30.95 -15.21 -14.37
N GLY A 191 30.67 -15.63 -13.12
CA GLY A 191 30.17 -16.97 -12.82
C GLY A 191 28.80 -17.27 -13.44
N VAL A 192 27.89 -16.30 -13.50
CA VAL A 192 26.58 -16.42 -14.19
C VAL A 192 26.79 -16.58 -15.68
N ASN A 193 27.68 -15.78 -16.30
CA ASN A 193 27.98 -15.92 -17.73
C ASN A 193 28.54 -17.31 -18.06
N GLN A 194 29.43 -17.84 -17.21
CA GLN A 194 29.95 -19.21 -17.33
C GLN A 194 28.85 -20.26 -17.16
N ARG A 195 27.94 -20.09 -16.18
CA ARG A 195 26.81 -21.01 -15.94
C ARG A 195 25.78 -20.97 -17.06
N VAL A 196 25.44 -19.79 -17.59
CA VAL A 196 24.54 -19.62 -18.75
C VAL A 196 25.16 -20.30 -19.98
N GLY A 197 26.45 -20.11 -20.24
CA GLY A 197 27.16 -20.85 -21.28
C GLY A 197 27.13 -22.37 -21.07
N GLY A 198 27.25 -22.82 -19.81
CA GLY A 198 27.10 -24.22 -19.41
C GLY A 198 25.68 -24.78 -19.58
N VAL A 199 24.64 -23.99 -19.33
CA VAL A 199 23.24 -24.40 -19.52
C VAL A 199 22.87 -24.43 -21.01
N VAL A 200 23.33 -23.45 -21.79
CA VAL A 200 23.15 -23.43 -23.25
C VAL A 200 23.81 -24.66 -23.89
N SER A 201 24.96 -25.11 -23.39
CA SER A 201 25.62 -26.34 -23.87
C SER A 201 24.96 -27.64 -23.37
N ARG A 202 24.20 -27.61 -22.26
CA ARG A 202 23.44 -28.77 -21.74
C ARG A 202 22.01 -28.89 -22.24
N ILE A 203 21.49 -27.91 -22.98
CA ILE A 203 20.22 -28.04 -23.72
C ILE A 203 20.55 -28.19 -25.21
N PRO A 204 21.03 -29.38 -25.66
CA PRO A 204 21.20 -29.63 -27.08
C PRO A 204 19.82 -29.62 -27.75
N GLY A 205 19.56 -28.62 -28.60
CA GLY A 205 18.31 -28.53 -29.36
C GLY A 205 17.63 -27.16 -29.40
N ILE A 206 18.07 -26.17 -28.61
CA ILE A 206 17.53 -24.79 -28.69
C ILE A 206 17.71 -24.24 -30.10
N ASN A 207 18.86 -24.49 -30.76
CA ASN A 207 19.09 -24.03 -32.13
C ASN A 207 18.11 -24.67 -33.15
N ASN A 208 17.70 -25.92 -32.92
CA ASN A 208 16.70 -26.60 -33.75
C ASN A 208 15.27 -26.13 -33.46
N LEU A 209 14.92 -25.81 -32.21
CA LEU A 209 13.63 -25.25 -31.83
C LEU A 209 13.44 -23.81 -32.33
N ILE A 210 14.46 -22.95 -32.19
CA ILE A 210 14.47 -21.59 -32.75
C ILE A 210 14.36 -21.63 -34.28
N SER A 211 15.07 -22.56 -34.95
CA SER A 211 15.01 -22.73 -36.40
C SER A 211 13.62 -23.21 -36.87
N ARG A 212 13.00 -24.16 -36.17
CA ARG A 212 11.63 -24.64 -36.46
C ARG A 212 10.57 -23.56 -36.24
N ILE A 213 10.75 -22.67 -35.28
CA ILE A 213 9.85 -21.52 -35.05
C ILE A 213 9.96 -20.50 -36.19
N ASN A 214 11.18 -20.18 -36.64
CA ASN A 214 11.39 -19.18 -37.70
C ASN A 214 10.91 -19.69 -39.08
N THR A 215 11.02 -20.98 -39.37
CA THR A 215 10.57 -21.56 -40.66
C THR A 215 9.05 -21.56 -40.83
N ARG A 216 8.25 -21.72 -39.77
CA ARG A 216 6.78 -21.57 -39.84
C ARG A 216 6.38 -20.14 -40.19
N ARG A 217 6.93 -19.15 -39.47
CA ARG A 217 6.62 -17.73 -39.69
C ARG A 217 7.00 -17.25 -41.09
N LYS A 218 8.14 -17.71 -41.63
CA LYS A 218 8.57 -17.39 -43.00
C LYS A 218 7.66 -17.98 -44.07
N ARG A 219 7.12 -19.19 -43.88
CA ARG A 219 6.16 -19.79 -44.84
C ARG A 219 4.86 -19.00 -44.87
N ASP A 220 4.33 -18.61 -43.72
CA ASP A 220 3.09 -17.83 -43.66
C ASP A 220 3.25 -16.46 -44.33
N THR A 221 4.38 -15.77 -44.11
CA THR A 221 4.69 -14.51 -44.81
C THR A 221 4.82 -14.69 -46.32
N LEU A 222 5.43 -15.79 -46.78
CA LEU A 222 5.62 -16.05 -48.22
C LEU A 222 4.28 -16.34 -48.91
N ILE A 223 3.39 -17.10 -48.27
CA ILE A 223 2.03 -17.36 -48.78
C ILE A 223 1.25 -16.04 -48.86
N MET A 224 1.25 -15.23 -47.80
CA MET A 224 0.54 -13.95 -47.78
C MET A 224 1.07 -12.99 -48.85
N ALA A 225 2.39 -12.92 -49.05
CA ALA A 225 3.00 -12.11 -50.11
C ALA A 225 2.60 -12.57 -51.52
N GLY A 226 2.52 -13.89 -51.76
CA GLY A 226 2.09 -14.45 -53.04
C GLY A 226 0.64 -14.12 -53.38
N VAL A 227 -0.26 -14.21 -52.41
CA VAL A 227 -1.69 -13.86 -52.60
C VAL A 227 -1.83 -12.38 -52.92
N VAL A 228 -1.16 -11.50 -52.18
CA VAL A 228 -1.18 -10.05 -52.43
C VAL A 228 -0.63 -9.72 -53.81
N SER A 229 0.51 -10.30 -54.20
CA SER A 229 1.11 -10.08 -55.52
C SER A 229 0.19 -10.54 -56.67
N THR A 230 -0.44 -11.71 -56.54
CA THR A 230 -1.35 -12.25 -57.55
C THR A 230 -2.59 -11.36 -57.70
N CYS A 231 -3.20 -10.93 -56.58
CA CYS A 231 -4.31 -9.99 -56.60
C CYS A 231 -3.93 -8.65 -57.24
N SER A 232 -2.77 -8.08 -56.90
CA SER A 232 -2.31 -6.83 -57.50
C SER A 232 -2.13 -6.94 -59.02
N ILE A 233 -1.59 -8.05 -59.52
CA ILE A 233 -1.41 -8.29 -60.97
C ILE A 233 -2.75 -8.40 -61.69
N LEU A 234 -3.71 -9.16 -61.14
CA LEU A 234 -5.04 -9.30 -61.75
C LEU A 234 -5.80 -7.98 -61.83
N ILE A 235 -5.69 -7.14 -60.78
CA ILE A 235 -6.28 -5.80 -60.77
C ILE A 235 -5.66 -4.93 -61.87
N ILE A 236 -4.33 -4.94 -62.01
CA ILE A 236 -3.61 -4.17 -63.04
C ILE A 236 -4.01 -4.64 -64.46
N LEU A 237 -4.10 -5.96 -64.69
CA LEU A 237 -4.52 -6.49 -65.98
C LEU A 237 -5.97 -6.16 -66.33
N TYR A 238 -6.87 -6.18 -65.34
CA TYR A 238 -8.25 -5.76 -65.53
C TYR A 238 -8.35 -4.27 -65.91
N TRP A 239 -7.56 -3.42 -65.24
CA TRP A 239 -7.48 -1.99 -65.53
C TRP A 239 -6.84 -1.66 -66.87
N LEU A 240 -5.90 -2.49 -67.36
CA LEU A 240 -5.27 -2.28 -68.66
C LEU A 240 -6.13 -2.80 -69.82
N ARG A 241 -7.02 -3.77 -69.57
CA ARG A 241 -7.89 -4.38 -70.57
C ARG A 241 -9.23 -3.67 -70.72
N THR A 242 -9.68 -2.97 -69.69
CA THR A 242 -10.89 -2.13 -69.68
C THR A 242 -10.53 -0.72 -70.14
#